data_AF-A0A0Q7X080-F1
#
_entry.id   AF-A0A0Q7X080-F1
#
_cell.length_a   1.000
_cell.length_b   1.000
_cell.length_c   1.000
_cell.angle_alpha   90.00
_cell.angle_beta   90.00
_cell.angle_gamma   90.00
#
_symmetry.space_group_name_H-M   'P 1'
#
loop_
_entity.id
_entity.type
_entity.pdbx_description
1 polymer ?
#
loop_
_entity_poly.entity_id
_entity_poly.type
_entity_poly.pdbx_seq_one_letter_code
_entity_poly.pdbx_strand_id
1 'polypeptide(L)'
;MRLEELERAVLAHGGEFQCVQIRDEGNKKLVPFRHVVTPAVAATELPDVGKLREFYATFGSILFYCDEQSGDAARYLAPVSEWPELHDSFMDWMEPVMDEPDEELLPRWVNTCLVIGETPRSGNYILMPTQGPAAGQVWEFDHDGYEFNCAGNDLVDYVERIMAPTGSRLTDFASSMRFITGDPMVQWWIEELLDNRGGAVSTKA
;
A
#
# COMPACT_ATOMS: atom_id res chain seq x y z
N MET A 1 9.11 -2.59 16.90
CA MET A 1 7.95 -2.85 17.80
C MET A 1 7.67 -4.36 17.89
N ARG A 2 7.01 -4.88 18.95
CA ARG A 2 6.49 -6.27 18.88
C ARG A 2 5.27 -6.32 17.95
N LEU A 3 5.04 -7.41 17.23
CA LEU A 3 3.93 -7.50 16.26
C LEU A 3 2.55 -7.28 16.89
N GLU A 4 2.32 -7.76 18.13
CA GLU A 4 1.08 -7.48 18.89
C GLU A 4 0.92 -5.99 19.28
N GLU A 5 2.03 -5.29 19.49
CA GLU A 5 2.01 -3.84 19.72
C GLU A 5 1.70 -3.10 18.41
N LEU A 6 2.25 -3.58 17.29
CA LEU A 6 1.97 -3.04 15.96
C LEU A 6 0.51 -3.25 15.57
N GLU A 7 -0.06 -4.43 15.80
CA GLU A 7 -1.46 -4.73 15.51
C GLU A 7 -2.39 -3.80 16.28
N ARG A 8 -2.16 -3.63 17.59
CA ARG A 8 -2.91 -2.67 18.41
C ARG A 8 -2.74 -1.24 17.90
N ALA A 9 -1.53 -0.86 17.47
CA ALA A 9 -1.28 0.46 16.92
C ALA A 9 -2.02 0.69 15.60
N VAL A 10 -2.10 -0.32 14.72
CA VAL A 10 -2.86 -0.29 13.45
C VAL A 10 -4.35 -0.16 13.73
N LEU A 11 -4.92 -1.03 14.58
CA LEU A 11 -6.34 -1.03 14.91
C LEU A 11 -6.80 0.25 15.61
N ALA A 12 -5.93 0.85 16.43
CA ALA A 12 -6.24 2.08 17.15
C ALA A 12 -6.02 3.34 16.30
N HIS A 13 -5.37 3.25 15.14
CA HIS A 13 -5.08 4.42 14.32
C HIS A 13 -6.28 4.77 13.44
N GLY A 14 -6.65 6.04 13.48
CA GLY A 14 -7.68 6.62 12.63
C GLY A 14 -7.48 8.12 12.57
N GLY A 15 -8.33 8.77 11.80
CA GLY A 15 -8.22 10.20 11.58
C GLY A 15 -9.11 10.64 10.44
N GLU A 16 -8.76 11.77 9.86
CA GLU A 16 -9.48 12.35 8.74
C GLU A 16 -8.53 12.94 7.71
N PHE A 17 -8.95 12.86 6.45
CA PHE A 17 -8.38 13.60 5.35
C PHE A 17 -9.18 14.88 5.15
N GLN A 18 -8.48 16.01 5.12
CA GLN A 18 -9.02 17.25 4.57
C GLN A 18 -8.81 17.23 3.06
N CYS A 19 -9.91 17.25 2.32
CA CYS A 19 -9.90 17.18 0.88
C CYS A 19 -10.46 18.44 0.25
N VAL A 20 -9.98 18.74 -0.95
CA VAL A 20 -10.54 19.74 -1.87
C VAL A 20 -11.05 19.07 -3.13
N GLN A 21 -12.09 19.62 -3.74
CA GLN A 21 -12.56 19.12 -5.02
C GLN A 21 -11.57 19.49 -6.14
N ILE A 22 -11.24 18.52 -6.99
CA ILE A 22 -10.42 18.75 -8.17
C ILE A 22 -11.15 19.74 -9.10
N ARG A 23 -10.47 20.84 -9.46
CA ARG A 23 -10.99 21.97 -10.25
C ARG A 23 -11.99 22.89 -9.52
N ASP A 24 -12.23 22.69 -8.23
CA ASP A 24 -12.97 23.60 -7.36
C ASP A 24 -12.41 23.58 -5.93
N GLU A 25 -11.24 24.21 -5.75
CA GLU A 25 -10.51 24.22 -4.46
C GLU A 25 -11.29 24.91 -3.32
N GLY A 26 -12.33 25.68 -3.65
CA GLY A 26 -13.23 26.29 -2.67
C GLY A 26 -14.16 25.27 -2.01
N ASN A 27 -14.42 24.15 -2.68
CA ASN A 27 -15.24 23.07 -2.15
C ASN A 27 -14.38 22.08 -1.37
N LYS A 28 -14.73 21.88 -0.09
CA LYS A 28 -13.97 21.07 0.87
C LYS A 28 -14.81 19.94 1.43
N LYS A 29 -14.16 18.81 1.72
CA LYS A 29 -14.75 17.63 2.34
C LYS A 29 -13.80 17.08 3.39
N LEU A 30 -14.36 16.62 4.51
CA LEU A 30 -13.63 15.79 5.46
C LEU A 30 -13.98 14.33 5.18
N VAL A 31 -12.96 13.49 5.05
CA VAL A 31 -13.12 12.05 4.83
C VAL A 31 -12.49 11.30 6.00
N PRO A 32 -13.28 10.68 6.89
CA PRO A 32 -12.72 9.86 7.95
C PRO A 32 -12.07 8.60 7.35
N PHE A 33 -10.96 8.17 7.94
CA PHE A 33 -10.33 6.91 7.55
C PHE A 33 -10.15 5.98 8.74
N ARG A 34 -10.08 4.68 8.44
CA ARG A 34 -9.63 3.63 9.37
C ARG A 34 -8.78 2.61 8.64
N HIS A 35 -8.04 1.80 9.39
CA HIS A 35 -7.42 0.59 8.85
C HIS A 35 -8.36 -0.60 9.09
N VAL A 36 -8.43 -1.51 8.12
CA VAL A 36 -9.20 -2.75 8.24
C VAL A 36 -8.22 -3.91 8.29
N VAL A 37 -8.28 -4.70 9.37
CA VAL A 37 -7.41 -5.85 9.58
C VAL A 37 -8.27 -7.11 9.61
N THR A 38 -7.85 -8.15 8.90
CA THR A 38 -8.45 -9.49 9.04
C THR A 38 -7.60 -10.36 9.96
N PRO A 39 -8.19 -11.34 10.67
CA PRO A 39 -7.45 -12.22 11.55
C PRO A 39 -6.50 -13.13 10.75
N ALA A 40 -5.37 -13.49 11.35
CA ALA A 40 -4.45 -14.46 10.78
C ALA A 40 -5.18 -15.78 10.45
N VAL A 41 -4.94 -16.28 9.25
CA VAL A 41 -5.39 -17.61 8.82
C VAL A 41 -4.18 -18.54 8.91
N ALA A 42 -4.41 -19.81 9.26
CA ALA A 42 -3.35 -20.82 9.31
C ALA A 42 -2.67 -20.94 7.93
N ALA A 43 -1.54 -20.25 7.76
CA ALA A 43 -0.73 -20.32 6.57
C ALA A 43 0.23 -21.51 6.71
N THR A 44 0.04 -22.55 5.89
CA THR A 44 1.03 -23.61 5.78
C THR A 44 2.17 -23.14 4.87
N GLU A 45 3.38 -23.09 5.43
CA GLU A 45 4.66 -22.95 4.73
C GLU A 45 4.94 -21.59 4.03
N LEU A 46 4.84 -20.49 4.77
CA LEU A 46 5.42 -19.22 4.31
C LEU A 46 6.96 -19.23 4.38
N PRO A 47 7.66 -18.62 3.40
CA PRO A 47 9.10 -18.41 3.45
C PRO A 47 9.53 -17.67 4.72
N ASP A 48 10.68 -18.06 5.27
CA ASP A 48 11.28 -17.42 6.44
C ASP A 48 12.18 -16.25 5.99
N VAL A 49 11.54 -15.17 5.54
CA VAL A 49 12.19 -13.95 5.04
C VAL A 49 11.44 -12.72 5.52
N GLY A 50 12.15 -11.62 5.82
CA GLY A 50 11.51 -10.31 6.02
C GLY A 50 10.40 -10.23 7.07
N LYS A 51 10.44 -11.09 8.10
CA LYS A 51 9.38 -11.27 9.10
C LYS A 51 8.01 -11.68 8.52
N LEU A 52 7.98 -12.20 7.30
CA LEU A 52 6.76 -12.57 6.57
C LEU A 52 5.91 -13.56 7.36
N ARG A 53 6.54 -14.62 7.88
CA ARG A 53 5.83 -15.64 8.66
C ARG A 53 5.23 -15.08 9.94
N GLU A 54 5.99 -14.29 10.70
CA GLU A 54 5.47 -13.71 11.95
C GLU A 54 4.38 -12.67 11.67
N PHE A 55 4.56 -11.87 10.61
CA PHE A 55 3.56 -10.90 10.18
C PHE A 55 2.23 -11.59 9.85
N TYR A 56 2.23 -12.61 8.97
CA TYR A 56 1.00 -13.31 8.58
C TYR A 56 0.48 -14.30 9.63
N ALA A 57 1.26 -14.58 10.68
CA ALA A 57 0.76 -15.24 11.89
C ALA A 57 0.00 -14.26 12.83
N THR A 58 0.17 -12.95 12.63
CA THR A 58 -0.49 -11.89 13.41
C THR A 58 -1.65 -11.29 12.61
N PHE A 59 -1.38 -10.90 11.37
CA PHE A 59 -2.32 -10.26 10.45
C PHE A 59 -2.75 -11.24 9.37
N GLY A 60 -4.05 -11.33 9.07
CA GLY A 60 -4.53 -12.00 7.85
C GLY A 60 -4.30 -11.12 6.63
N SER A 61 -4.67 -9.85 6.74
CA SER A 61 -4.51 -8.80 5.75
C SER A 61 -4.64 -7.44 6.42
N ILE A 62 -4.16 -6.38 5.76
CA ILE A 62 -4.35 -4.99 6.21
C ILE A 62 -4.72 -4.11 5.02
N LEU A 63 -5.88 -3.46 5.11
CA LEU A 63 -6.29 -2.39 4.21
C LEU A 63 -6.06 -1.05 4.91
N PHE A 64 -5.15 -0.24 4.38
CA PHE A 64 -4.71 1.01 5.00
C PHE A 64 -5.53 2.21 4.52
N TYR A 65 -5.86 3.10 5.46
CA TYR A 65 -6.54 4.38 5.19
C TYR A 65 -7.83 4.23 4.36
N CYS A 66 -8.67 3.27 4.74
CA CYS A 66 -9.93 2.99 4.07
C CYS A 66 -11.00 4.04 4.42
N ASP A 67 -11.64 4.61 3.39
CA ASP A 67 -12.91 5.31 3.49
C ASP A 67 -14.07 4.33 3.24
N GLU A 68 -14.95 4.16 4.23
CA GLU A 68 -16.09 3.26 4.14
C GLU A 68 -17.14 3.69 3.10
N GLN A 69 -17.19 4.98 2.74
CA GLN A 69 -18.21 5.47 1.82
C GLN A 69 -17.87 5.20 0.35
N SER A 70 -16.65 5.51 -0.07
CA SER A 70 -16.18 5.26 -1.44
C SER A 70 -15.57 3.88 -1.64
N GLY A 71 -15.11 3.24 -0.55
CA GLY A 71 -14.27 2.04 -0.62
C GLY A 71 -12.82 2.34 -1.03
N ASP A 72 -12.44 3.61 -1.14
CA ASP A 72 -11.06 4.01 -1.43
C ASP A 72 -10.15 3.64 -0.25
N ALA A 73 -8.96 3.16 -0.57
CA ALA A 73 -7.92 2.83 0.40
C ALA A 73 -6.54 3.11 -0.22
N ALA A 74 -5.57 3.44 0.62
CA ALA A 74 -4.24 3.85 0.18
C ALA A 74 -3.37 2.65 -0.26
N ARG A 75 -3.40 1.57 0.54
CA ARG A 75 -2.60 0.36 0.31
C ARG A 75 -3.33 -0.85 0.86
N TYR A 76 -3.05 -2.01 0.30
CA TYR A 76 -3.60 -3.28 0.72
C TYR A 76 -2.51 -4.33 0.80
N LEU A 77 -2.23 -4.83 2.00
CA LEU A 77 -1.47 -6.07 2.19
C LEU A 77 -2.46 -7.23 2.21
N ALA A 78 -2.39 -8.07 1.19
CA ALA A 78 -3.40 -9.07 0.88
C ALA A 78 -3.17 -10.39 1.64
N PRO A 79 -4.24 -11.14 1.95
CA PRO A 79 -4.09 -12.47 2.51
C PRO A 79 -3.37 -13.39 1.52
N VAL A 80 -2.67 -14.39 2.05
CA VAL A 80 -1.86 -15.34 1.25
C VAL A 80 -2.65 -16.01 0.13
N SER A 81 -3.96 -16.21 0.33
CA SER A 81 -4.85 -16.79 -0.69
C SER A 81 -5.02 -15.94 -1.95
N GLU A 82 -4.77 -14.63 -1.87
CA GLU A 82 -4.91 -13.68 -2.98
C GLU A 82 -3.59 -13.44 -3.73
N TRP A 83 -2.45 -13.87 -3.18
CA TRP A 83 -1.14 -13.64 -3.80
C TRP A 83 -1.00 -14.23 -5.22
N PRO A 84 -1.55 -15.42 -5.56
CA PRO A 84 -1.46 -15.93 -6.92
C PRO A 84 -2.14 -15.00 -7.95
N GLU A 85 -3.34 -14.48 -7.63
CA GLU A 85 -4.08 -13.58 -8.51
C GLU A 85 -3.38 -12.22 -8.66
N LEU A 86 -2.81 -11.70 -7.57
CA LEU A 86 -1.99 -10.49 -7.61
C LEU A 86 -0.72 -10.69 -8.42
N HIS A 87 -0.08 -11.86 -8.30
CA HIS A 87 1.10 -12.20 -9.07
C HIS A 87 0.78 -12.27 -10.57
N ASP A 88 -0.30 -12.95 -10.96
CA ASP A 88 -0.71 -13.03 -12.36
C ASP A 88 -1.00 -11.64 -12.94
N SER A 89 -1.73 -10.81 -12.19
CA SER A 89 -2.03 -9.44 -12.61
C SER A 89 -0.77 -8.56 -12.72
N PHE A 90 0.20 -8.74 -11.82
CA PHE A 90 1.50 -8.07 -11.90
C PHE A 90 2.29 -8.52 -13.14
N MET A 91 2.29 -9.83 -13.44
CA MET A 91 3.01 -10.36 -14.60
C MET A 91 2.42 -9.85 -15.92
N ASP A 92 1.12 -9.61 -16.01
CA ASP A 92 0.50 -8.99 -17.19
C ASP A 92 1.12 -7.61 -17.52
N TRP A 93 1.55 -6.86 -16.50
CA TRP A 93 2.29 -5.59 -16.69
C TRP A 93 3.75 -5.81 -17.08
N MET A 94 4.36 -6.90 -16.62
CA MET A 94 5.77 -7.19 -16.87
C MET A 94 6.01 -7.81 -18.25
N GLU A 95 5.07 -8.59 -18.80
CA GLU A 95 5.21 -9.28 -20.09
C GLU A 95 5.75 -8.37 -21.22
N PRO A 96 5.20 -7.16 -21.47
CA PRO A 96 5.70 -6.31 -22.55
C PRO A 96 7.14 -5.83 -22.32
N VAL A 97 7.52 -5.56 -21.06
CA VAL A 97 8.84 -5.02 -20.69
C VAL A 97 9.91 -6.09 -20.69
N MET A 98 9.54 -7.33 -20.37
CA MET A 98 10.46 -8.47 -20.38
C MET A 98 10.88 -8.86 -21.79
N ASP A 99 10.04 -8.59 -22.80
CA ASP A 99 10.37 -8.82 -24.22
C ASP A 99 11.19 -7.67 -24.84
N GLU A 100 11.44 -6.60 -24.10
CA GLU A 100 12.21 -5.44 -24.56
C GLU A 100 13.72 -5.56 -24.28
N PRO A 101 14.58 -4.96 -25.13
CA PRO A 101 16.03 -5.01 -24.97
C PRO A 101 16.55 -4.38 -23.66
N ASP A 102 15.72 -3.61 -22.96
CA ASP A 102 16.00 -2.97 -21.67
C ASP A 102 15.66 -3.86 -20.46
N GLU A 103 15.31 -5.14 -20.65
CA GLU A 103 15.07 -6.14 -19.58
C GLU A 103 16.23 -6.17 -18.55
N GLU A 104 17.47 -5.89 -18.98
CA GLU A 104 18.65 -5.83 -18.11
C GLU A 104 18.57 -4.77 -17.00
N LEU A 105 17.67 -3.78 -17.13
CA LEU A 105 17.42 -2.74 -16.12
C LEU A 105 16.46 -3.20 -15.03
N LEU A 106 15.72 -4.31 -15.24
CA LEU A 106 14.79 -4.82 -14.24
C LEU A 106 15.54 -5.42 -13.04
N PRO A 107 14.99 -5.30 -11.81
CA PRO A 107 15.54 -5.99 -10.68
C PRO A 107 15.58 -7.50 -10.91
N ARG A 108 16.74 -8.14 -10.72
CA ARG A 108 16.92 -9.59 -10.96
C ARG A 108 15.94 -10.51 -10.23
N TRP A 109 15.33 -10.02 -9.15
CA TRP A 109 14.38 -10.77 -8.34
C TRP A 109 12.94 -10.67 -8.84
N VAL A 110 12.64 -9.81 -9.82
CA VAL A 110 11.27 -9.44 -10.22
C VAL A 110 10.40 -10.66 -10.55
N ASN A 111 10.96 -11.64 -11.27
CA ASN A 111 10.26 -12.86 -11.70
C ASN A 111 10.08 -13.91 -10.59
N THR A 112 10.63 -13.68 -9.40
CA THR A 112 10.67 -14.66 -8.29
C THR A 112 10.24 -14.07 -6.96
N CYS A 113 9.76 -12.82 -6.97
CA CYS A 113 9.26 -12.17 -5.79
C CYS A 113 7.84 -12.62 -5.46
N LEU A 114 7.44 -12.42 -4.21
CA LEU A 114 6.05 -12.54 -3.82
C LEU A 114 5.34 -11.21 -4.10
N VAL A 115 4.17 -11.25 -4.71
CA VAL A 115 3.26 -10.11 -4.78
C VAL A 115 2.32 -10.20 -3.60
N ILE A 116 2.59 -9.40 -2.57
CA ILE A 116 1.95 -9.51 -1.26
C ILE A 116 0.85 -8.47 -1.02
N GLY A 117 0.59 -7.62 -2.01
CA GLY A 117 -0.36 -6.54 -1.90
C GLY A 117 -0.37 -5.62 -3.10
N GLU A 118 -1.16 -4.55 -3.02
CA GLU A 118 -1.34 -3.58 -4.08
C GLU A 118 -1.74 -2.19 -3.54
N THR A 119 -1.71 -1.21 -4.43
CA THR A 119 -2.47 0.03 -4.31
C THR A 119 -3.80 -0.18 -5.03
N PRO A 120 -4.93 -0.21 -4.32
CA PRO A 120 -6.21 -0.57 -4.91
C PRO A 120 -6.57 0.27 -6.15
N ARG A 121 -6.92 -0.40 -7.25
CA ARG A 121 -7.35 0.20 -8.53
C ARG A 121 -6.31 1.09 -9.21
N SER A 122 -5.02 0.92 -8.92
CA SER A 122 -3.97 1.70 -9.57
C SER A 122 -3.04 0.90 -10.46
N GLY A 123 -3.07 -0.45 -10.45
CA GLY A 123 -2.05 -1.25 -11.14
C GLY A 123 -0.67 -1.26 -10.47
N ASN A 124 -0.55 -0.71 -9.26
CA ASN A 124 0.71 -0.69 -8.51
C ASN A 124 0.70 -1.82 -7.47
N TYR A 125 1.84 -2.50 -7.33
CA TYR A 125 1.95 -3.73 -6.53
C TYR A 125 2.96 -3.60 -5.42
N ILE A 126 2.73 -4.32 -4.32
CA ILE A 126 3.64 -4.43 -3.18
C ILE A 126 4.34 -5.79 -3.29
N LEU A 127 5.66 -5.74 -3.45
CA LEU A 127 6.50 -6.88 -3.78
C LEU A 127 7.45 -7.22 -2.62
N MET A 128 7.74 -8.50 -2.44
CA MET A 128 8.75 -8.97 -1.51
C MET A 128 9.69 -9.98 -2.21
N PRO A 129 10.94 -9.59 -2.49
CA PRO A 129 11.95 -10.52 -2.97
C PRO A 129 12.18 -11.63 -1.94
N THR A 130 12.30 -12.88 -2.40
CA THR A 130 12.56 -14.04 -1.52
C THR A 130 14.03 -14.47 -1.54
N GLN A 131 14.81 -13.95 -2.48
CA GLN A 131 16.21 -14.34 -2.73
C GLN A 131 17.09 -13.13 -3.06
N GLY A 132 18.40 -13.32 -2.90
CA GLY A 132 19.40 -12.30 -3.20
C GLY A 132 19.52 -11.21 -2.12
N PRO A 133 20.28 -10.13 -2.41
CA PRO A 133 20.59 -9.09 -1.41
C PRO A 133 19.38 -8.31 -0.90
N ALA A 134 18.29 -8.29 -1.66
CA ALA A 134 17.04 -7.60 -1.31
C ALA A 134 16.01 -8.52 -0.63
N ALA A 135 16.35 -9.79 -0.34
CA ALA A 135 15.43 -10.76 0.23
C ALA A 135 14.82 -10.25 1.54
N GLY A 136 13.49 -10.32 1.63
CA GLY A 136 12.72 -9.88 2.79
C GLY A 136 12.43 -8.37 2.87
N GLN A 137 13.00 -7.56 1.98
CA GLN A 137 12.61 -6.15 1.85
C GLN A 137 11.24 -6.02 1.21
N VAL A 138 10.56 -4.90 1.45
CA VAL A 138 9.29 -4.56 0.80
C VAL A 138 9.55 -3.48 -0.25
N TRP A 139 9.07 -3.74 -1.47
CA TRP A 139 9.20 -2.87 -2.62
C TRP A 139 7.82 -2.50 -3.15
N GLU A 140 7.68 -1.31 -3.72
CA GLU A 140 6.49 -0.89 -4.44
C GLU A 140 6.84 -0.73 -5.92
N PHE A 141 6.03 -1.36 -6.77
CA PHE A 141 6.08 -1.20 -8.22
C PHE A 141 5.08 -0.14 -8.66
N ASP A 142 5.55 0.84 -9.44
CA ASP A 142 4.72 1.86 -10.07
C ASP A 142 4.61 1.61 -11.58
N HIS A 143 3.41 1.27 -12.04
CA HIS A 143 3.17 0.91 -13.44
C HIS A 143 3.29 2.08 -14.41
N ASP A 144 3.09 3.33 -13.97
CA ASP A 144 3.14 4.50 -14.85
C ASP A 144 4.59 4.76 -15.34
N GLY A 145 5.57 4.50 -14.48
CA GLY A 145 6.99 4.70 -14.73
C GLY A 145 7.82 3.43 -14.86
N TYR A 146 7.22 2.26 -14.64
CA TYR A 146 7.91 0.97 -14.45
C TYR A 146 9.02 1.04 -13.39
N GLU A 147 8.75 1.75 -12.29
CA GLU A 147 9.73 1.99 -11.22
C GLU A 147 9.57 1.01 -10.07
N PHE A 148 10.70 0.58 -9.51
CA PHE A 148 10.75 -0.27 -8.32
C PHE A 148 11.39 0.49 -7.17
N ASN A 149 10.59 0.83 -6.17
CA ASN A 149 11.01 1.67 -5.05
C ASN A 149 11.06 0.85 -3.75
N CYS A 150 12.21 0.84 -3.08
CA CYS A 150 12.34 0.18 -1.78
C CYS A 150 11.53 0.96 -0.73
N ALA A 151 10.47 0.32 -0.21
CA ALA A 151 9.50 0.95 0.68
C ALA A 151 9.71 0.59 2.16
N GLY A 152 10.37 -0.53 2.45
CA GLY A 152 10.72 -0.95 3.81
C GLY A 152 11.77 -2.05 3.84
N ASN A 153 12.54 -2.12 4.93
CA ASN A 153 13.55 -3.16 5.13
C ASN A 153 12.95 -4.54 5.45
N ASP A 154 11.74 -4.54 5.99
CA ASP A 154 10.89 -5.72 6.24
C ASP A 154 9.42 -5.26 6.32
N LEU A 155 8.49 -6.20 6.54
CA LEU A 155 7.05 -5.87 6.64
C LEU A 155 6.70 -4.96 7.82
N VAL A 156 7.43 -5.07 8.93
CA VAL A 156 7.19 -4.21 10.11
C VAL A 156 7.62 -2.79 9.80
N ASP A 157 8.80 -2.59 9.23
CA ASP A 157 9.30 -1.27 8.80
C ASP A 157 8.36 -0.65 7.74
N TYR A 158 7.87 -1.44 6.80
CA TYR A 158 6.88 -0.97 5.81
C TYR A 158 5.60 -0.45 6.49
N VAL A 159 5.01 -1.23 7.39
CA VAL A 159 3.78 -0.84 8.10
C VAL A 159 4.02 0.39 8.97
N GLU A 160 5.14 0.45 9.71
CA GLU A 160 5.50 1.60 10.54
C GLU A 160 5.63 2.89 9.70
N ARG A 161 6.21 2.80 8.49
CA ARG A 161 6.33 3.93 7.55
C ARG A 161 4.99 4.35 6.93
N ILE A 162 4.15 3.38 6.53
CA ILE A 162 2.81 3.66 6.02
C ILE A 162 1.95 4.37 7.08
N MET A 163 2.13 4.00 8.34
CA MET A 163 1.40 4.56 9.49
C MET A 163 1.90 5.93 9.95
N ALA A 164 2.98 6.45 9.36
CA ALA A 164 3.55 7.76 9.63
C ALA A 164 4.00 8.42 8.30
N PRO A 165 3.04 8.72 7.39
CA PRO A 165 3.36 9.17 6.04
C PRO A 165 4.08 10.51 6.06
N THR A 166 5.06 10.68 5.17
CA THR A 166 5.61 12.00 4.82
C THR A 166 4.64 12.73 3.89
N GLY A 167 4.86 14.03 3.64
CA GLY A 167 4.07 14.78 2.65
C GLY A 167 4.13 14.15 1.25
N SER A 168 5.28 13.62 0.84
CA SER A 168 5.42 12.89 -0.43
C SER A 168 4.59 11.61 -0.46
N ARG A 169 4.57 10.84 0.64
CA ARG A 169 3.75 9.63 0.75
C ARG A 169 2.25 9.97 0.76
N LEU A 170 1.86 11.06 1.41
CA LEU A 170 0.48 11.53 1.38
C LEU A 170 0.05 11.96 -0.04
N THR A 171 0.94 12.60 -0.80
CA THR A 171 0.70 12.95 -2.21
C THR A 171 0.48 11.70 -3.07
N ASP A 172 1.23 10.63 -2.81
CA ASP A 172 1.06 9.32 -3.44
C ASP A 172 -0.28 8.63 -3.04
N PHE A 173 -0.72 8.75 -1.78
CA PHE A 173 -2.08 8.33 -1.41
C PHE A 173 -3.13 9.17 -2.13
N ALA A 174 -2.92 10.48 -2.19
CA ALA A 174 -3.82 11.40 -2.86
C ALA A 174 -3.87 11.14 -4.37
N SER A 175 -2.86 10.55 -5.01
CA SER A 175 -2.89 10.27 -6.45
C SER A 175 -3.78 9.08 -6.80
N SER A 176 -3.95 8.13 -5.89
CA SER A 176 -4.73 6.90 -6.05
C SER A 176 -6.12 6.97 -5.41
N MET A 177 -6.29 7.76 -4.35
CA MET A 177 -7.56 7.96 -3.67
C MET A 177 -8.28 9.20 -4.23
N ARG A 178 -9.52 9.03 -4.71
CA ARG A 178 -10.33 10.09 -5.34
C ARG A 178 -11.67 10.33 -4.66
N PHE A 179 -12.04 9.48 -3.71
CA PHE A 179 -13.26 9.53 -2.90
C PHE A 179 -14.53 9.79 -3.71
N ILE A 180 -14.65 9.09 -4.82
CA ILE A 180 -15.78 9.24 -5.75
C ILE A 180 -17.02 8.60 -5.12
N THR A 181 -17.97 9.43 -4.73
CA THR A 181 -19.28 8.99 -4.20
C THR A 181 -20.39 9.54 -5.08
N GLY A 182 -20.95 8.71 -5.96
CA GLY A 182 -22.01 9.11 -6.89
C GLY A 182 -21.46 9.56 -8.24
N ASP A 183 -21.36 10.87 -8.48
CA ASP A 183 -20.92 11.43 -9.76
C ASP A 183 -19.42 11.18 -9.99
N PRO A 184 -19.00 10.40 -11.00
CA PRO A 184 -17.58 10.12 -11.28
C PRO A 184 -16.77 11.35 -11.70
N MET A 185 -17.43 12.45 -12.07
CA MET A 185 -16.78 13.73 -12.38
C MET A 185 -16.41 14.52 -11.12
N VAL A 186 -16.95 14.15 -9.95
CA VAL A 186 -16.64 14.77 -8.68
C VAL A 186 -15.55 13.96 -7.98
N GLN A 187 -14.32 14.43 -8.12
CA GLN A 187 -13.14 13.83 -7.52
C GLN A 187 -12.52 14.75 -6.49
N TRP A 188 -11.95 14.15 -5.45
CA TRP A 188 -11.38 14.86 -4.32
C TRP A 188 -9.88 14.59 -4.23
N TRP A 189 -9.12 15.61 -3.87
CA TRP A 189 -7.68 15.55 -3.61
C TRP A 189 -7.44 15.75 -2.12
N ILE A 190 -6.59 14.93 -1.50
CA ILE A 190 -6.19 15.09 -0.10
C ILE A 190 -5.20 16.25 0.02
N GLU A 191 -5.53 17.29 0.78
CA GLU A 191 -4.57 18.36 1.11
C GLU A 191 -3.81 18.08 2.41
N GLU A 192 -4.50 17.51 3.39
CA GLU A 192 -3.95 17.26 4.73
C GLU A 192 -4.52 15.98 5.32
N LEU A 193 -3.69 15.23 6.04
CA LEU A 193 -4.07 14.15 6.94
C LEU A 193 -3.92 14.65 8.37
N LEU A 194 -4.96 14.43 9.17
CA LEU A 194 -4.95 14.62 10.62
C LEU A 194 -5.24 13.28 11.28
N ASP A 195 -4.31 12.79 12.11
CA ASP A 195 -4.49 11.53 12.84
C ASP A 195 -4.90 11.74 14.30
N ASN A 196 -5.41 10.68 14.91
CA ASN A 196 -5.84 10.66 16.31
C ASN A 196 -4.69 10.64 17.33
N ARG A 197 -3.43 10.66 16.87
CA ARG A 197 -2.21 10.79 17.68
C ARG A 197 -1.71 12.23 17.69
N GLY A 198 -2.39 13.14 16.98
CA GLY A 198 -2.02 14.55 16.83
C GLY A 198 -1.02 14.81 15.70
N GLY A 199 -0.77 13.83 14.84
CA GLY A 199 -0.01 13.98 13.62
C GLY A 199 -0.79 14.77 12.58
N ALA A 200 -0.10 15.70 11.90
CA ALA A 200 -0.62 16.47 10.79
C ALA A 200 0.40 16.44 9.65
N VAL A 201 -0.05 16.06 8.46
CA VAL A 201 0.81 15.93 7.27
C VAL A 201 0.08 16.57 6.10
N SER A 202 0.76 17.41 5.33
CA SER A 202 0.19 18.03 4.13
C SER A 202 0.87 17.55 2.86
N THR A 203 0.11 17.52 1.76
CA THR A 203 0.64 17.31 0.41
C THR A 203 1.33 18.56 -0.15
N LYS A 204 1.13 19.72 0.48
CA LYS A 204 1.81 20.98 0.12
C LYS A 204 3.11 21.07 0.93
N ALA A 205 4.23 21.22 0.23
CA ALA A 205 5.55 21.41 0.82
C ALA A 205 5.72 22.82 1.41
#